data_AF-A0A7C5HC02-F1
#
_entry.id   AF-A0A7C5HC02-F1
#
_cell.length_a   1.000
_cell.length_b   1.000
_cell.length_c   1.000
_cell.angle_alpha   90.00
_cell.angle_beta   90.00
_cell.angle_gamma   90.00
#
_symmetry.space_group_name_H-M   'P 1'
#
loop_
_entity.id
_entity.type
_entity.pdbx_description
1 polymer ?
#
loop_
_entity_poly.entity_id
_entity_poly.type
_entity_poly.pdbx_seq_one_letter_code
_entity_poly.pdbx_strand_id
1 'polypeptide(L)'
;MRLEDKSLSFVVNFLLGVAWASVIIGAVTSFLSFYQDSFLLACISAFVGAIPGMVGVLLLEVVIMIKQKHLELKKQTALLEEILAKYTP
;
A
#
# COMPACT_ATOMS: atom_id res chain seq x y z
N MET A 1 10.88 -8.82 2.58
CA MET A 1 11.95 -9.50 1.81
C MET A 1 11.82 -9.19 0.30
N ARG A 2 11.65 -7.91 -0.09
CA ARG A 2 11.33 -7.49 -1.47
C ARG A 2 12.04 -6.19 -1.91
N LEU A 3 12.82 -5.56 -1.02
CA LEU A 3 13.64 -4.38 -1.26
C LEU A 3 15.03 -4.71 -0.73
N GLU A 4 16.08 -4.28 -1.44
CA GLU A 4 17.48 -4.45 -1.01
C GLU A 4 17.74 -3.80 0.37
N ASP A 5 17.01 -2.73 0.69
CA ASP A 5 17.13 -2.02 1.95
C ASP A 5 16.11 -2.52 2.99
N LYS A 6 16.61 -3.20 4.01
CA LYS A 6 15.82 -3.79 5.12
C LYS A 6 15.02 -2.73 5.87
N SER A 7 15.55 -1.52 6.01
CA SER A 7 14.90 -0.42 6.73
C SER A 7 13.68 0.10 5.96
N LEU A 8 13.84 0.32 4.65
CA LEU A 8 12.75 0.83 3.80
C LEU A 8 11.61 -0.20 3.67
N SER A 9 11.94 -1.49 3.59
CA SER A 9 10.93 -2.56 3.61
C SER A 9 10.17 -2.62 4.93
N PHE A 10 10.83 -2.35 6.06
CA PHE A 10 10.17 -2.31 7.35
C PHE A 10 9.20 -1.12 7.45
N VAL A 11 9.67 0.09 7.11
CA VAL A 11 8.88 1.32 7.16
C VAL A 11 7.64 1.19 6.27
N VAL A 12 7.80 0.74 5.03
CA VAL A 12 6.71 0.57 4.08
C VAL A 12 5.66 -0.43 4.59
N ASN A 13 6.08 -1.58 5.11
CA ASN A 13 5.16 -2.58 5.65
C ASN A 13 4.45 -2.08 6.91
N PHE A 14 5.16 -1.35 7.77
CA PHE A 14 4.58 -0.72 8.95
C PHE A 14 3.52 0.33 8.58
N LEU A 15 3.84 1.24 7.65
CA LEU A 15 2.89 2.25 7.16
C LEU A 15 1.66 1.61 6.52
N LEU A 16 1.82 0.53 5.74
CA LEU A 16 0.69 -0.20 5.16
C LEU A 16 -0.20 -0.80 6.27
N GLY A 17 0.40 -1.36 7.32
CA GLY A 17 -0.33 -1.85 8.49
C GLY A 17 -1.08 -0.73 9.22
N VAL A 18 -0.47 0.44 9.40
CA VAL A 18 -1.11 1.63 9.99
C VAL A 18 -2.27 2.13 9.14
N ALA A 19 -2.12 2.14 7.80
CA ALA A 19 -3.19 2.54 6.90
C ALA A 19 -4.40 1.59 7.00
N TRP A 20 -4.17 0.28 7.04
CA TRP A 20 -5.24 -0.70 7.28
C TRP A 20 -5.88 -0.56 8.67
N ALA A 21 -5.09 -0.31 9.71
CA ALA A 21 -5.63 -0.04 11.04
C ALA A 21 -6.50 1.22 11.03
N SER A 22 -6.09 2.27 10.31
CA SER A 22 -6.88 3.50 10.14
C SER A 22 -8.22 3.25 9.42
N VAL A 23 -8.26 2.36 8.42
CA VAL A 23 -9.50 1.92 7.77
C VAL A 23 -10.46 1.31 8.79
N ILE A 24 -9.98 0.32 9.55
CA ILE A 24 -10.81 -0.41 10.52
C ILE A 24 -11.27 0.53 11.63
N ILE A 25 -10.37 1.35 12.18
CA ILE A 25 -10.70 2.32 13.23
C ILE A 25 -11.74 3.31 12.70
N GLY A 26 -11.55 3.88 11.52
CA GLY A 26 -12.50 4.84 10.92
C GLY A 26 -13.87 4.23 10.64
N ALA A 27 -13.92 2.98 10.17
CA ALA A 27 -15.16 2.25 9.94
C ALA A 27 -15.91 1.97 11.24
N VAL A 28 -15.20 1.43 12.25
CA VAL A 28 -15.78 1.04 13.54
C VAL A 28 -16.24 2.27 14.32
N THR A 29 -15.44 3.34 14.37
CA THR A 29 -15.84 4.57 15.07
C THR A 29 -17.07 5.19 14.42
N SER A 30 -17.10 5.28 13.09
CA SER A 30 -18.26 5.81 12.36
C SER A 30 -19.49 4.92 12.50
N PHE A 31 -19.33 3.60 12.53
CA PHE A 31 -20.45 2.69 12.80
C PHE A 31 -21.04 2.94 14.19
N LEU A 32 -20.19 2.96 15.23
CA LEU A 32 -20.64 3.11 16.62
C LEU A 32 -21.29 4.47 16.89
N SER A 33 -20.86 5.53 16.19
CA SER A 33 -21.48 6.86 16.31
C SER A 33 -22.93 6.91 15.84
N PHE A 34 -23.29 6.17 14.80
CA PHE A 34 -24.62 6.21 14.18
C PHE A 34 -25.47 4.97 14.44
N TYR A 35 -24.92 3.97 15.13
CA TYR A 35 -25.61 2.74 15.50
C TYR A 35 -26.87 2.99 16.33
N GLN A 36 -26.86 4.03 17.17
CA GLN A 36 -28.01 4.40 18.00
C GLN A 36 -29.16 5.01 17.19
N ASP A 37 -28.87 5.66 16.06
CA ASP A 37 -29.90 6.30 15.23
C ASP A 37 -30.58 5.31 14.31
N SER A 38 -29.80 4.53 13.55
CA SER A 38 -30.32 3.56 12.59
C SER A 38 -29.24 2.62 12.11
N PHE A 39 -29.52 1.32 12.13
CA PHE A 39 -28.58 0.29 11.65
C PHE A 39 -28.11 0.52 10.20
N LEU A 40 -29.04 0.88 9.30
CA LEU A 40 -28.72 1.12 7.89
C LEU A 40 -27.79 2.33 7.72
N LEU A 41 -28.06 3.41 8.47
CA LEU A 41 -27.24 4.62 8.45
C LEU A 41 -25.85 4.34 9.04
N ALA A 42 -25.75 3.51 10.06
CA ALA A 42 -24.48 3.06 10.64
C ALA A 42 -23.63 2.25 9.63
N CYS A 43 -24.24 1.40 8.81
CA CYS A 43 -23.51 0.69 7.75
C CYS A 43 -22.96 1.65 6.68
N ILE A 44 -23.75 2.65 6.27
CA ILE A 44 -23.30 3.65 5.30
C ILE A 44 -22.18 4.51 5.92
N SER A 45 -22.34 4.97 7.16
CA SER A 45 -21.33 5.77 7.84
C SER A 45 -20.03 5.00 8.05
N ALA A 46 -20.09 3.70 8.35
CA ALA A 46 -18.90 2.84 8.43
C ALA A 46 -18.13 2.81 7.11
N PHE A 47 -18.85 2.68 5.99
CA PHE A 47 -18.21 2.71 4.67
C PHE A 47 -17.57 4.06 4.39
N VAL A 48 -18.26 5.17 4.69
CA VAL A 48 -17.72 6.53 4.52
C VAL A 48 -16.52 6.77 5.43
N GLY A 49 -16.58 6.32 6.69
CA GLY A 49 -15.51 6.43 7.67
C GLY A 49 -14.25 5.63 7.32
N ALA A 50 -14.41 4.56 6.53
CA ALA A 50 -13.30 3.78 6.00
C ALA A 50 -12.54 4.49 4.86
N ILE A 51 -13.19 5.41 4.12
CA ILE A 51 -12.65 6.02 2.90
C ILE A 51 -11.28 6.70 3.13
N PRO A 52 -11.08 7.55 4.14
CA PRO A 52 -9.80 8.22 4.34
C PRO A 52 -8.64 7.23 4.51
N GLY A 53 -8.87 6.15 5.27
CA GLY A 53 -7.89 5.08 5.44
C GLY A 53 -7.62 4.33 4.13
N MET A 54 -8.67 4.04 3.35
CA MET A 54 -8.54 3.32 2.07
C MET A 54 -7.76 4.13 1.05
N VAL A 55 -7.95 5.46 1.01
CA VAL A 55 -7.13 6.36 0.20
C VAL A 55 -5.66 6.27 0.64
N GLY A 56 -5.38 6.22 1.94
CA GLY A 56 -4.03 6.01 2.47
C GLY A 56 -3.40 4.68 2.03
N VAL A 57 -4.17 3.59 2.07
CA VAL A 57 -3.72 2.27 1.58
C VAL A 57 -3.35 2.33 0.11
N LEU A 58 -4.23 2.88 -0.74
CA LEU A 58 -4.00 2.99 -2.18
C LEU A 58 -2.75 3.82 -2.51
N LEU A 59 -2.56 4.96 -1.84
CA LEU A 59 -1.39 5.81 -2.05
C LEU A 59 -0.09 5.07 -1.70
N LEU A 60 -0.07 4.34 -0.58
CA LEU A 60 1.07 3.53 -0.20
C LEU A 60 1.33 2.41 -1.22
N GLU A 61 0.28 1.74 -1.68
CA GLU A 61 0.40 0.66 -2.65
C GLU A 61 0.96 1.15 -4.00
N VAL A 62 0.55 2.33 -4.46
CA VAL A 62 1.14 2.98 -5.65
C VAL A 62 2.62 3.27 -5.45
N VAL A 63 3.01 3.82 -4.29
CA VAL A 63 4.42 4.10 -3.99
C VAL A 63 5.26 2.81 -3.99
N ILE A 64 4.74 1.73 -3.39
CA ILE A 64 5.38 0.42 -3.36
C ILE A 64 5.58 -0.12 -4.78
N MET A 65 4.53 -0.05 -5.60
CA MET A 65 4.54 -0.52 -6.97
C MET A 65 5.59 0.22 -7.81
N ILE A 66 5.66 1.54 -7.71
CA ILE A 66 6.65 2.35 -8.44
C ILE A 66 8.07 1.94 -8.06
N LYS A 67 8.34 1.73 -6.76
CA LYS A 67 9.66 1.29 -6.28
C LYS A 67 10.03 -0.10 -6.80
N GLN A 68 9.09 -1.04 -6.78
CA GLN A 68 9.32 -2.40 -7.31
C GLN A 68 9.61 -2.36 -8.81
N LYS A 69 8.82 -1.60 -9.58
CA LYS A 69 9.02 -1.43 -11.02
C LYS A 69 10.41 -0.85 -11.34
N HIS A 70 10.86 0.14 -10.57
CA HIS A 70 12.19 0.73 -10.76
C HIS A 70 13.32 -0.27 -10.50
N LEU A 71 13.22 -1.09 -9.45
CA LEU A 71 14.20 -2.13 -9.15
C LEU A 71 14.22 -3.23 -10.22
N GLU A 72 13.05 -3.62 -10.71
CA GLU A 72 12.93 -4.61 -11.77
C GLU A 72 13.54 -4.12 -13.09
N LEU A 73 13.26 -2.87 -13.47
CA LEU A 73 13.89 -2.22 -14.63
C LEU A 73 15.42 -2.22 -14.51
N LYS A 74 15.97 -1.85 -13.34
CA LYS A 74 17.42 -1.86 -13.11
C LYS A 74 18.03 -3.25 -13.29
N LYS A 75 17.35 -4.30 -12.81
CA LYS A 75 17.79 -5.70 -13.00
C LYS A 75 17.75 -6.11 -14.47
N GLN A 76 16.70 -5.73 -15.19
CA GLN A 76 16.58 -6.02 -16.62
C GLN A 76 17.67 -5.31 -17.43
N THR A 77 17.98 -4.04 -17.12
CA THR A 77 19.07 -3.30 -17.78
C THR A 77 20.42 -3.96 -17.54
N ALA A 78 20.74 -4.34 -16.29
CA ALA A 78 21.99 -5.01 -15.97
C ALA A 78 22.13 -6.36 -16.71
N LEU A 79 21.05 -7.12 -16.81
CA LEU A 79 21.03 -8.39 -17.51
C LEU A 79 21.16 -8.22 -19.03
N LEU A 80 20.59 -7.14 -19.59
CA LEU A 80 20.75 -6.78 -20.99
C LEU A 80 22.20 -6.39 -21.31
N GLU A 81 22.84 -5.62 -20.43
CA GLU A 81 24.26 -5.24 -20.55
C GLU A 81 25.17 -6.49 -20.52
N GLU A 82 24.90 -7.44 -19.63
CA GLU A 82 25.66 -8.70 -19.55
C GLU A 82 25.51 -9.54 -20.82
N ILE A 83 24.30 -9.64 -21.37
CA ILE A 83 24.05 -10.34 -22.64
C ILE A 83 24.80 -9.63 -23.78
N LEU A 84 24.74 -8.30 -23.84
CA LEU A 84 25.38 -7.53 -24.90
C LEU A 84 26.91 -7.67 -24.86
N ALA A 85 27.51 -7.65 -23.66
CA ALA A 85 28.94 -7.88 -23.47
C ALA A 85 29.38 -9.30 -23.85
N LYS A 86 28.50 -10.30 -23.69
CA LYS A 86 28.80 -11.69 -24.03
C LYS A 86 28.70 -12.00 -25.53
N TYR A 87 27.84 -11.29 -26.25
CA TYR A 87 27.54 -11.55 -27.66
C TYR A 87 28.16 -10.52 -28.64
N THR A 88 28.81 -9.48 -28.15
CA THR A 88 29.59 -8.54 -28.97
C THR A 88 31.08 -8.92 -28.84
N PRO A 89 31.81 -9.18 -29.95
CA PRO A 89 33.21 -9.61 -29.91
C PRO A 89 34.19 -8.55 -29.41
#